data_AF-A0AA96LPC5-F1
#
_entry.id   AF-A0AA96LPC5-F1
#
_cell.length_a   1.000
_cell.length_b   1.000
_cell.length_c   1.000
_cell.angle_alpha   90.00
_cell.angle_beta   90.00
_cell.angle_gamma   90.00
#
_symmetry.space_group_name_H-M   'P 1'
#
loop_
_entity.id
_entity.type
_entity.pdbx_description
1 polymer ?
#
loop_
_entity_poly.entity_id
_entity_poly.type
_entity_poly.pdbx_seq_one_letter_code
_entity_poly.pdbx_strand_id
1 'polypeptide(L)'
;METFQTIIVMLAFGTFILALLNEIALEAYQYAADSVGKKFAAAIEQEATAAGQLLAFFHVYADVVNNPPFIGGCPLQNTAVESDDTHPALRQSAQQSLHNTLEMMKRIIEEGIRQGEFKAGIDSDALATFTLSLLEGGILLCNLEGSNRHMTMNMASLAAHLRQYCC
;
A
#
# COMPACT_ATOMS: atom_id res chain seq x y z
N MET A 1 9.69 -23.49 46.40
CA MET A 1 9.13 -24.22 45.25
C MET A 1 7.95 -23.46 44.65
N GLU A 2 6.99 -22.98 45.45
CA GLU A 2 5.86 -22.17 44.96
C GLU A 2 6.25 -20.91 44.18
N THR A 3 7.25 -20.15 44.64
CA THR A 3 7.71 -18.92 43.93
C THR A 3 8.18 -19.19 42.50
N PHE A 4 8.80 -20.34 42.26
CA PHE A 4 9.30 -20.72 40.93
C PHE A 4 8.16 -21.12 40.01
N GLN A 5 7.15 -21.80 40.56
CA GLN A 5 5.94 -22.20 39.84
C GLN A 5 5.07 -20.99 39.48
N THR A 6 4.97 -20.00 40.37
CA THR A 6 4.31 -18.71 40.09
C THR A 6 5.02 -17.95 38.95
N ILE A 7 6.34 -17.88 38.95
CA ILE A 7 7.11 -17.23 37.88
C ILE A 7 6.88 -17.92 36.53
N ILE A 8 6.89 -19.26 36.49
CA ILE A 8 6.62 -20.02 35.27
C ILE A 8 5.21 -19.72 34.72
N VAL A 9 4.20 -19.67 35.59
CA VAL A 9 2.82 -19.34 35.19
C VAL A 9 2.72 -17.91 34.65
N MET A 10 3.40 -16.93 35.28
CA MET A 10 3.41 -15.54 34.79
C MET A 10 4.11 -15.41 33.43
N LEU A 11 5.24 -16.10 33.23
CA LEU A 11 5.94 -16.12 31.93
C LEU A 11 5.11 -16.80 30.84
N ALA A 12 4.44 -17.91 31.15
CA ALA A 12 3.55 -18.59 30.21
C ALA A 12 2.35 -17.72 29.83
N PHE A 13 1.75 -17.04 30.80
CA PHE A 13 0.65 -16.10 30.54
C PHE A 13 1.09 -14.90 29.71
N GLY A 14 2.27 -14.33 30.00
CA GLY A 14 2.84 -13.24 29.19
C GLY A 14 3.12 -13.66 27.74
N THR A 15 3.64 -14.87 27.54
CA THR A 15 3.88 -15.43 26.19
C THR A 15 2.58 -15.66 25.44
N PHE A 16 1.54 -16.15 26.12
CA PHE A 16 0.21 -16.33 25.54
C PHE A 16 -0.42 -15.00 25.11
N ILE A 17 -0.35 -13.96 25.96
CA ILE A 17 -0.82 -12.62 25.60
C ILE A 17 -0.08 -12.10 24.37
N LEU A 18 1.24 -12.24 24.32
CA LEU A 18 2.03 -11.77 23.18
C LEU A 18 1.64 -12.50 21.88
N ALA A 19 1.44 -13.82 21.94
CA ALA A 19 0.99 -14.60 20.79
C ALA A 19 -0.39 -14.13 20.30
N LEU A 20 -1.35 -13.93 21.22
CA LEU A 20 -2.68 -13.44 20.88
C LEU A 20 -2.64 -12.01 20.28
N LEU A 21 -1.82 -11.12 20.82
CA LEU A 21 -1.65 -9.77 20.27
C LEU A 21 -1.08 -9.80 18.85
N ASN A 22 -0.11 -10.68 18.57
CA ASN A 22 0.44 -10.86 17.24
C ASN A 22 -0.61 -11.36 16.23
N GLU A 23 -1.46 -12.32 16.64
CA GLU A 23 -2.55 -12.83 15.80
C GLU A 23 -3.57 -11.73 15.50
N ILE A 24 -4.03 -10.99 16.51
CA ILE A 24 -4.98 -9.88 16.33
C ILE A 24 -4.38 -8.78 15.44
N ALA A 25 -3.10 -8.46 15.60
CA ALA A 25 -2.43 -7.46 14.78
C ALA A 25 -2.37 -7.89 13.30
N LEU A 26 -2.10 -9.18 13.04
CA LEU A 26 -2.09 -9.72 11.68
C LEU A 26 -3.48 -9.66 11.02
N GLU A 27 -4.52 -10.08 11.73
CA GLU A 27 -5.90 -10.01 11.25
C GLU A 27 -6.35 -8.56 11.02
N ALA A 28 -5.99 -7.64 11.92
CA ALA A 28 -6.28 -6.22 11.76
C ALA A 28 -5.58 -5.63 10.52
N TYR A 29 -4.32 -5.99 10.30
CA TYR A 29 -3.59 -5.60 9.10
C TYR A 29 -4.26 -6.12 7.83
N GLN A 30 -4.59 -7.41 7.79
CA GLN A 30 -5.25 -8.03 6.63
C GLN A 30 -6.58 -7.36 6.33
N TYR A 31 -7.41 -7.11 7.34
CA TYR A 31 -8.66 -6.38 7.18
C TYR A 31 -8.44 -4.97 6.59
N ALA A 32 -7.43 -4.24 7.08
CA ALA A 32 -7.10 -2.91 6.59
C ALA A 32 -6.62 -2.93 5.13
N ALA A 33 -5.70 -3.86 4.81
CA ALA A 33 -5.16 -4.05 3.47
C ALA A 33 -6.26 -4.44 2.47
N ASP A 34 -7.14 -5.38 2.82
CA ASP A 34 -8.29 -5.79 2.01
C ASP A 34 -9.28 -4.66 1.78
N SER A 35 -9.51 -3.83 2.81
CA SER A 35 -10.41 -2.67 2.70
C SER A 35 -9.90 -1.64 1.70
N VAL A 36 -8.60 -1.35 1.72
CA VAL A 36 -7.97 -0.46 0.73
C VAL A 36 -7.92 -1.13 -0.65
N GLY A 37 -7.57 -2.41 -0.73
CA GLY A 37 -7.51 -3.18 -1.97
C GLY A 37 -8.84 -3.18 -2.73
N LYS A 38 -9.97 -3.32 -2.01
CA LYS A 38 -11.32 -3.20 -2.60
C LYS A 38 -11.59 -1.81 -3.19
N LYS A 39 -11.14 -0.74 -2.52
CA LYS A 39 -11.27 0.64 -3.02
C LYS A 39 -10.44 0.87 -4.27
N PHE A 40 -9.22 0.34 -4.31
CA PHE A 40 -8.40 0.36 -5.53
C PHE A 40 -9.07 -0.39 -6.67
N ALA A 41 -9.48 -1.64 -6.46
CA ALA A 41 -10.13 -2.45 -7.49
C ALA A 41 -11.36 -1.73 -8.08
N ALA A 42 -12.22 -1.17 -7.21
CA ALA A 42 -13.41 -0.43 -7.64
C ALA A 42 -13.06 0.83 -8.44
N ALA A 43 -12.02 1.58 -8.04
CA ALA A 43 -11.59 2.79 -8.76
C ALA A 43 -10.97 2.45 -10.12
N ILE A 44 -10.13 1.42 -10.19
CA ILE A 44 -9.47 0.95 -11.41
C ILE A 44 -10.50 0.48 -12.44
N GLU A 45 -11.56 -0.22 -12.00
CA GLU A 45 -12.61 -0.74 -12.89
C GLU A 45 -13.39 0.38 -13.62
N GLN A 46 -13.43 1.60 -13.06
CA GLN A 46 -14.11 2.73 -13.69
C GLN A 46 -13.28 3.41 -14.80
N GLU A 47 -12.01 3.03 -14.95
CA GLU A 47 -11.09 3.68 -15.87
C GLU A 47 -10.96 2.92 -17.19
N ALA A 48 -11.12 3.64 -18.30
CA ALA A 48 -11.10 3.08 -19.64
C ALA A 48 -9.70 2.94 -20.25
N THR A 49 -8.68 3.52 -19.63
CA THR A 49 -7.31 3.56 -20.14
C THR A 49 -6.33 3.08 -19.06
N ALA A 50 -5.22 2.46 -19.45
CA ALA A 50 -4.16 2.05 -18.54
C ALA A 50 -3.58 3.23 -17.76
N ALA A 51 -3.46 4.41 -18.40
CA ALA A 51 -3.03 5.63 -17.71
C ALA A 51 -4.05 6.08 -16.64
N GLY A 52 -5.34 6.02 -16.94
CA GLY A 52 -6.41 6.29 -15.98
C GLY A 52 -6.37 5.30 -14.81
N GLN A 53 -6.21 4.01 -15.11
CA GLN A 53 -6.11 2.95 -14.10
C GLN A 53 -4.92 3.16 -13.14
N LEU A 54 -3.76 3.61 -13.63
CA LEU A 54 -2.62 3.96 -12.77
C LEU A 54 -2.91 5.21 -11.91
N LEU A 55 -3.59 6.22 -12.46
CA LEU A 55 -4.02 7.40 -11.72
C LEU A 55 -5.12 7.10 -10.70
N ALA A 56 -5.93 6.07 -10.90
CA ALA A 56 -6.99 5.65 -9.97
C ALA A 56 -6.46 5.35 -8.56
N PHE A 57 -5.25 4.77 -8.46
CA PHE A 57 -4.59 4.55 -7.16
C PHE A 57 -4.39 5.87 -6.40
N PHE A 58 -4.04 6.95 -7.08
CA PHE A 58 -3.86 8.26 -6.47
C PHE A 58 -5.20 8.90 -6.12
N HIS A 59 -6.21 8.71 -6.96
CA HIS A 59 -7.57 9.20 -6.68
C HIS A 59 -8.16 8.61 -5.39
N VAL A 60 -7.89 7.34 -5.09
CA VAL A 60 -8.29 6.70 -3.83
C VAL A 60 -7.69 7.40 -2.59
N TYR A 61 -6.54 8.06 -2.75
CA TYR A 61 -5.86 8.82 -1.69
C TYR A 61 -5.88 10.35 -1.93
N ALA A 62 -6.72 10.86 -2.85
CA ALA A 62 -6.73 12.28 -3.22
C ALA A 62 -6.99 13.22 -2.03
N ASP A 63 -7.81 12.77 -1.08
CA ASP A 63 -8.10 13.46 0.17
C ASP A 63 -7.62 12.66 1.39
N VAL A 64 -6.41 12.13 1.35
CA VAL A 64 -5.84 11.28 2.42
C VAL A 64 -5.86 11.95 3.79
N VAL A 65 -5.72 13.28 3.87
CA VAL A 65 -5.69 14.00 5.15
C VAL A 65 -7.06 14.00 5.84
N ASN A 66 -8.15 14.18 5.09
CA ASN A 66 -9.49 14.34 5.69
C ASN A 66 -10.37 13.10 5.54
N ASN A 67 -10.17 12.32 4.47
CA ASN A 67 -10.98 11.16 4.13
C ASN A 67 -10.12 10.02 3.54
N PRO A 68 -9.17 9.45 4.31
CA PRO A 68 -8.34 8.37 3.82
C PRO A 68 -9.18 7.10 3.57
N PRO A 69 -8.74 6.22 2.65
CA PRO A 69 -9.44 4.98 2.36
C PRO A 69 -9.48 4.02 3.57
N PHE A 70 -8.55 4.19 4.50
CA PHE A 70 -8.56 3.55 5.81
C PHE A 70 -8.09 4.55 6.87
N ILE A 71 -8.63 4.47 8.07
CA ILE A 71 -8.25 5.39 9.15
C ILE A 71 -6.75 5.27 9.44
N GLY A 72 -6.05 6.41 9.54
CA GLY A 72 -4.60 6.44 9.75
C GLY A 72 -3.73 6.36 8.48
N GLY A 73 -4.32 6.33 7.28
CA GLY A 73 -3.59 6.41 6.01
C GLY A 73 -3.41 5.04 5.34
N CYS A 74 -2.24 4.79 4.75
CA CYS A 74 -1.97 3.55 4.03
C CYS A 74 -1.51 2.44 4.98
N PRO A 75 -2.28 1.32 5.10
CA PRO A 75 -1.89 0.21 5.97
C PRO A 75 -0.55 -0.41 5.58
N LEU A 76 -0.28 -0.52 4.27
CA LEU A 76 0.99 -1.03 3.74
C LEU A 76 2.16 -0.18 4.22
N GLN A 77 2.11 1.14 4.00
CA GLN A 77 3.17 2.06 4.38
C GLN A 77 3.41 2.05 5.90
N ASN A 78 2.34 2.17 6.69
CA ASN A 78 2.45 2.21 8.15
C ASN A 78 3.09 0.91 8.68
N THR A 79 2.59 -0.23 8.22
CA THR A 79 3.11 -1.54 8.66
C THR A 79 4.54 -1.77 8.19
N ALA A 80 4.91 -1.31 6.99
CA ALA A 80 6.28 -1.43 6.50
C ALA A 80 7.30 -0.69 7.38
N VAL A 81 6.90 0.44 7.98
CA VAL A 81 7.74 1.22 8.91
C VAL A 81 7.75 0.62 10.32
N GLU A 82 6.60 0.15 10.81
CA GLU A 82 6.47 -0.32 12.20
C GLU A 82 6.95 -1.77 12.42
N SER A 83 6.88 -2.62 11.40
CA SER A 83 7.17 -4.06 11.53
C SER A 83 8.63 -4.44 11.22
N ASP A 84 9.49 -3.50 10.85
CA ASP A 84 10.78 -3.80 10.23
C ASP A 84 11.72 -4.64 11.10
N ASP A 85 11.78 -4.34 12.41
CA ASP A 85 12.69 -4.93 13.38
C ASP A 85 11.98 -5.74 14.49
N THR A 86 10.65 -5.73 14.54
CA THR A 86 9.90 -6.18 15.73
C THR A 86 8.84 -7.25 15.46
N HIS A 87 8.31 -7.38 14.23
CA HIS A 87 7.18 -8.27 13.93
C HIS A 87 7.34 -8.97 12.56
N PRO A 88 8.10 -10.09 12.47
CA PRO A 88 8.40 -10.77 11.21
C PRO A 88 7.16 -11.21 10.40
N ALA A 89 6.10 -11.65 11.08
CA ALA A 89 4.85 -12.06 10.42
C ALA A 89 4.12 -10.88 9.77
N LEU A 90 4.06 -9.72 10.44
CA LEU A 90 3.49 -8.49 9.87
C LEU A 90 4.33 -7.99 8.70
N ARG A 91 5.67 -8.03 8.83
CA ARG A 91 6.58 -7.69 7.75
C ARG A 91 6.35 -8.55 6.51
N GLN A 92 6.20 -9.86 6.69
CA GLN A 92 5.90 -10.78 5.60
C GLN A 92 4.55 -10.45 4.94
N SER A 93 3.52 -10.14 5.75
CA SER A 93 2.22 -9.73 5.23
C SER A 93 2.30 -8.42 4.43
N ALA A 94 3.08 -7.43 4.91
CA ALA A 94 3.33 -6.18 4.20
C ALA A 94 4.10 -6.40 2.89
N GLN A 95 5.09 -7.29 2.88
CA GLN A 95 5.81 -7.67 1.66
C GLN A 95 4.89 -8.31 0.62
N GLN A 96 3.94 -9.14 1.05
CA GLN A 96 2.95 -9.73 0.15
C GLN A 96 2.03 -8.65 -0.45
N SER A 97 1.56 -7.70 0.35
CA SER A 97 0.74 -6.57 -0.13
C SER A 97 1.50 -5.67 -1.10
N LEU A 98 2.79 -5.41 -0.83
CA LEU A 98 3.68 -4.69 -1.76
C LEU A 98 3.77 -5.42 -3.10
N HIS A 99 4.09 -6.72 -3.07
CA HIS A 99 4.19 -7.53 -4.27
C HIS A 99 2.89 -7.54 -5.08
N ASN A 100 1.75 -7.76 -4.41
CA ASN A 100 0.45 -7.79 -5.08
C ASN A 100 0.10 -6.45 -5.74
N THR A 101 0.40 -5.33 -5.09
CA THR A 101 0.15 -3.99 -5.64
C THR A 101 1.04 -3.72 -6.85
N LEU A 102 2.33 -4.07 -6.78
CA LEU A 102 3.25 -3.93 -7.91
C LEU A 102 2.84 -4.79 -9.10
N GLU A 103 2.47 -6.05 -8.86
CA GLU A 103 1.99 -6.95 -9.92
C GLU A 103 0.68 -6.45 -10.56
N MET A 104 -0.21 -5.83 -9.79
CA MET A 104 -1.41 -5.18 -10.33
C MET A 104 -1.05 -4.03 -11.26
N MET A 105 -0.16 -3.13 -10.83
CA MET A 105 0.31 -2.00 -11.65
C MET A 105 1.04 -2.48 -12.91
N LYS A 106 1.89 -3.51 -12.81
CA LYS A 106 2.58 -4.12 -13.95
C LYS A 106 1.60 -4.65 -14.99
N ARG A 107 0.57 -5.39 -14.57
CA ARG A 107 -0.47 -5.89 -15.47
C ARG A 107 -1.20 -4.77 -16.21
N ILE A 108 -1.50 -3.68 -15.53
CA ILE A 108 -2.11 -2.49 -16.15
C ILE A 108 -1.18 -1.91 -17.23
N ILE A 109 0.13 -1.80 -16.93
CA ILE A 109 1.12 -1.26 -17.88
C ILE A 109 1.28 -2.20 -19.09
N GLU A 110 1.42 -3.50 -18.87
CA GLU A 110 1.54 -4.52 -19.92
C GLU A 110 0.31 -4.55 -20.82
N GLU A 111 -0.89 -4.40 -20.24
CA GLU A 111 -2.13 -4.29 -20.99
C GLU A 111 -2.16 -3.02 -21.85
N GLY A 112 -1.76 -1.88 -21.28
CA GLY A 112 -1.65 -0.62 -22.03
C GLY A 112 -0.67 -0.72 -23.21
N ILE A 113 0.45 -1.44 -23.05
CA ILE A 113 1.38 -1.74 -24.16
C ILE A 113 0.70 -2.61 -25.21
N ARG A 114 -0.01 -3.67 -24.79
CA ARG A 114 -0.71 -4.60 -25.70
C ARG A 114 -1.81 -3.89 -26.52
N GLN A 115 -2.52 -2.96 -25.90
CA GLN A 115 -3.57 -2.16 -26.55
C GLN A 115 -3.03 -0.97 -27.36
N GLY A 116 -1.72 -0.71 -27.29
CA GLY A 116 -1.07 0.40 -28.00
C GLY A 116 -1.25 1.75 -27.34
N GLU A 117 -1.78 1.82 -26.11
CA GLU A 117 -1.85 3.06 -25.31
C GLU A 117 -0.47 3.53 -24.87
N PHE A 118 0.43 2.58 -24.61
CA PHE A 118 1.81 2.83 -24.23
C PHE A 118 2.79 2.28 -25.27
N LYS A 119 3.94 2.95 -25.42
CA LYS A 119 5.04 2.55 -26.30
C LYS A 119 5.57 1.16 -25.93
N ALA A 120 5.90 0.38 -26.96
CA ALA A 120 6.63 -0.86 -26.77
C ALA A 120 8.01 -0.61 -26.12
N GLY A 121 8.45 -1.52 -25.24
CA GLY A 121 9.77 -1.47 -24.62
C GLY A 121 9.86 -0.68 -23.31
N ILE A 122 8.73 -0.22 -22.76
CA ILE A 122 8.69 0.29 -21.38
C ILE A 122 9.01 -0.86 -20.43
N ASP A 123 9.84 -0.56 -19.43
CA ASP A 123 10.08 -1.45 -18.31
C ASP A 123 8.90 -1.34 -17.32
N SER A 124 8.00 -2.33 -17.35
CA SER A 124 6.80 -2.37 -16.51
C SER A 124 7.15 -2.41 -15.01
N ASP A 125 8.22 -3.11 -14.63
CA ASP A 125 8.66 -3.19 -13.23
C ASP A 125 9.16 -1.82 -12.73
N ALA A 126 9.94 -1.12 -13.55
CA ALA A 126 10.44 0.21 -13.22
C ALA A 126 9.29 1.23 -13.12
N LEU A 127 8.35 1.23 -14.06
CA LEU A 127 7.23 2.17 -14.06
C LEU A 127 6.25 1.88 -12.92
N ALA A 128 5.96 0.60 -12.61
CA ALA A 128 5.15 0.22 -11.46
C ALA A 128 5.82 0.66 -10.14
N THR A 129 7.10 0.38 -9.98
CA THR A 129 7.88 0.78 -8.79
C THR A 129 7.90 2.29 -8.62
N PHE A 130 8.13 3.04 -9.69
CA PHE A 130 8.07 4.50 -9.68
C PHE A 130 6.69 5.01 -9.25
N THR A 131 5.63 4.44 -9.85
CA THR A 131 4.23 4.84 -9.57
C THR A 131 3.87 4.59 -8.11
N LEU A 132 4.17 3.41 -7.57
CA LEU A 132 3.89 3.09 -6.17
C LEU A 132 4.73 3.95 -5.21
N SER A 133 6.01 4.17 -5.52
CA SER A 133 6.88 5.02 -4.69
C SER A 133 6.36 6.46 -4.61
N LEU A 134 5.86 6.99 -5.73
CA LEU A 134 5.28 8.32 -5.78
C LEU A 134 3.95 8.42 -5.01
N LEU A 135 3.14 7.36 -5.04
CA LEU A 135 1.90 7.27 -4.26
C LEU A 135 2.20 7.27 -2.75
N GLU A 136 3.01 6.32 -2.27
CA GLU A 136 3.31 6.16 -0.85
C GLU A 136 4.09 7.36 -0.30
N GLY A 137 5.06 7.90 -1.07
CA GLY A 137 5.72 9.15 -0.72
C GLY A 137 4.76 10.34 -0.64
N GLY A 138 3.76 10.39 -1.53
CA GLY A 138 2.71 11.40 -1.48
C GLY A 138 1.84 11.29 -0.23
N ILE A 139 1.42 10.08 0.12
CA ILE A 139 0.64 9.78 1.34
C ILE A 139 1.41 10.21 2.59
N LEU A 140 2.68 9.81 2.68
CA LEU A 140 3.58 10.20 3.78
C LEU A 140 3.64 11.72 3.94
N LEU A 141 3.95 12.45 2.87
CA LEU A 141 4.14 13.90 2.91
C LEU A 141 2.83 14.65 3.21
N CYS A 142 1.70 14.19 2.66
CA CYS A 142 0.39 14.76 2.96
C CYS A 142 0.04 14.63 4.44
N ASN A 143 0.24 13.44 5.02
CA ASN A 143 -0.03 13.19 6.44
C ASN A 143 0.91 13.99 7.36
N LEU A 144 2.20 14.07 7.01
CA LEU A 144 3.18 14.84 7.79
C LEU A 144 2.84 16.33 7.82
N GLU A 145 2.40 16.88 6.70
CA GLU A 145 2.08 18.31 6.59
C GLU A 145 0.65 18.66 7.01
N GLY A 146 -0.28 17.71 6.96
CA GLY A 146 -1.71 17.98 7.09
C GLY A 146 -2.29 18.69 5.86
N SER A 147 -1.74 18.46 4.67
CA SER A 147 -2.18 19.07 3.42
C SER A 147 -2.13 18.10 2.24
N ASN A 148 -3.20 18.00 1.46
CA ASN A 148 -3.24 17.14 0.27
C ASN A 148 -2.42 17.66 -0.93
N ARG A 149 -1.67 18.77 -0.77
CA ARG A 149 -0.95 19.40 -1.90
C ARG A 149 0.03 18.46 -2.58
N HIS A 150 0.69 17.59 -1.80
CA HIS A 150 1.67 16.65 -2.34
C HIS A 150 1.01 15.59 -3.22
N MET A 151 -0.19 15.10 -2.85
CA MET A 151 -0.95 14.18 -3.68
C MET A 151 -1.35 14.83 -5.01
N THR A 152 -1.87 16.07 -4.98
CA THR A 152 -2.22 16.83 -6.19
C THR A 152 -1.01 17.03 -7.11
N MET A 153 0.15 17.40 -6.56
CA MET A 153 1.39 17.58 -7.34
C MET A 153 1.90 16.26 -7.93
N ASN A 154 1.81 15.18 -7.17
CA ASN A 154 2.25 13.85 -7.61
C ASN A 154 1.35 13.29 -8.71
N MET A 155 0.03 13.46 -8.61
CA MET A 155 -0.90 13.11 -9.69
C MET A 155 -0.59 13.85 -10.99
N ALA A 156 -0.37 15.17 -10.91
CA ALA A 156 -0.01 15.97 -12.07
C ALA A 156 1.34 15.52 -12.68
N SER A 157 2.32 15.20 -11.83
CA SER A 157 3.64 14.73 -12.25
C SER A 157 3.57 13.35 -12.90
N LEU A 158 2.81 12.42 -12.33
CA LEU A 158 2.57 11.10 -12.91
C LEU A 158 1.88 11.22 -14.26
N ALA A 159 0.79 12.00 -14.35
CA ALA A 159 0.09 12.21 -15.60
C ALA A 159 1.00 12.79 -16.69
N ALA A 160 1.85 13.76 -16.34
CA ALA A 160 2.84 14.32 -17.27
C ALA A 160 3.91 13.29 -17.68
N HIS A 161 4.36 12.45 -16.75
CA HIS A 161 5.34 11.39 -17.03
C HIS A 161 4.75 10.31 -17.95
N LEU A 162 3.52 9.84 -17.68
CA LEU A 162 2.83 8.84 -18.50
C LEU A 162 2.63 9.28 -19.95
N ARG A 163 2.40 10.59 -20.18
CA ARG A 163 2.30 11.14 -21.55
C ARG A 163 3.57 10.96 -22.38
N GLN A 164 4.74 10.82 -21.76
CA GLN A 164 5.99 10.55 -22.47
C GLN A 164 5.99 9.15 -23.10
N TYR A 165 5.21 8.24 -22.52
CA TYR A 165 5.04 6.86 -22.96
C TYR A 165 3.84 6.64 -23.87
N CYS A 166 2.91 7.60 -23.96
CA CYS A 166 1.78 7.48 -24.87
C CYS A 166 2.24 7.47 -26.34
N CYS A 167 1.59 6.62 -27.13
CA CYS A 167 1.76 6.54 -28.59
C CYS A 167 0.99 7.64 -29.33
#